data_AF-E2A4U4-F1
#
_entry.id   AF-E2A4U4-F1
#
_cell.length_a   1.000
_cell.length_b   1.000
_cell.length_c   1.000
_cell.angle_alpha   90.00
_cell.angle_beta   90.00
_cell.angle_gamma   90.00
#
_symmetry.space_group_name_H-M   'P 1'
#
loop_
_entity.id
_entity.type
_entity.pdbx_description
1 polymer ?
#
loop_
_entity_poly.entity_id
_entity_poly.type
_entity_poly.pdbx_seq_one_letter_code
_entity_poly.pdbx_strand_id
1 'polypeptide(L)'
;MLCSRLLANVNNVSRGASRHIASLSVLPDTHQMLYKTCRDFAENELKPIAAKIDKKHLFPKEQIKKMGDLGLMGLCIPEALGGTGLDTLAYAIAMEEISRGCAAAGVIMSVQNSLYLGPINKFGTDKQKEKYITPFVTGEKIGCFALSEPGNGSDAGAASTTAKASKKEDKLGIRGSSTCSLIFEDCQVPRDNVLSEPGMGFKIAMMTLDSGRIGIAGQALGIAQASLDCAIDYAAKRQAFGQSIIKLQTIQQKIADMALRLESSRLLTWRAAQLKDNDKSYTKEAAMAKLSASETATFCAHQCIQILGGMGYVSDMPAERHYRDARITEIYEGTSEIQRLVIAGNLIKEYSL
;
A
#
# COMPACT_ATOMS: atom_id res chain seq x y z
N MET A 1 -43.73 -30.21 29.33
CA MET A 1 -42.92 -31.27 28.72
C MET A 1 -43.34 -31.41 27.27
N LEU A 2 -42.52 -31.44 26.25
CA LEU A 2 -41.09 -31.22 26.02
C LEU A 2 -40.91 -31.68 24.56
N CYS A 3 -40.06 -31.02 23.78
CA CYS A 3 -39.48 -31.54 22.53
C CYS A 3 -40.46 -32.03 21.45
N SER A 4 -40.54 -31.41 20.28
CA SER A 4 -39.43 -31.41 19.32
C SER A 4 -39.98 -30.97 17.95
N ARG A 5 -39.08 -30.52 17.07
CA ARG A 5 -39.26 -30.08 15.66
C ARG A 5 -39.33 -28.58 15.45
N LEU A 6 -38.27 -27.91 15.90
CA LEU A 6 -37.85 -26.56 15.53
C LEU A 6 -36.76 -26.59 14.42
N LEU A 7 -36.79 -27.58 13.52
CA LEU A 7 -35.81 -27.75 12.45
C LEU A 7 -36.46 -28.36 11.20
N ALA A 8 -37.21 -27.54 10.46
CA ALA A 8 -37.53 -27.76 9.05
C ALA A 8 -38.24 -26.52 8.52
N ASN A 9 -37.47 -25.52 8.10
CA ASN A 9 -37.84 -24.51 7.09
C ASN A 9 -36.84 -23.36 7.16
N VAL A 10 -35.72 -23.46 6.44
CA VAL A 10 -35.24 -22.42 5.51
C VAL A 10 -34.18 -23.07 4.62
N ASN A 11 -34.61 -23.86 3.62
CA ASN A 11 -33.77 -24.19 2.47
C ASN A 11 -34.65 -24.09 1.23
N ASN A 12 -34.84 -22.86 0.76
CA ASN A 12 -34.99 -22.51 -0.64
C ASN A 12 -35.23 -20.99 -0.78
N VAL A 13 -34.14 -20.23 -0.85
CA VAL A 13 -34.11 -18.99 -1.62
C VAL A 13 -32.86 -19.06 -2.49
N SER A 14 -33.01 -19.53 -3.72
CA SER A 14 -32.10 -19.13 -4.78
C SER A 14 -32.41 -17.66 -5.13
N ARG A 15 -31.43 -16.76 -4.99
CA ARG A 15 -31.30 -15.48 -5.73
C ARG A 15 -30.18 -14.60 -5.17
N GLY A 16 -29.27 -14.22 -6.06
CA GLY A 16 -28.52 -12.96 -5.99
C GLY A 16 -27.17 -13.05 -5.28
N ALA A 17 -26.11 -12.79 -6.04
CA ALA A 17 -24.80 -12.45 -5.50
C ALA A 17 -24.94 -11.44 -4.36
N SER A 18 -24.56 -11.85 -3.15
CA SER A 18 -24.51 -10.97 -1.99
C SER A 18 -23.51 -9.85 -2.30
N ARG A 19 -24.03 -8.64 -2.53
CA ARG A 19 -23.23 -7.42 -2.60
C ARG A 19 -22.74 -7.11 -1.19
N HIS A 20 -21.68 -7.79 -0.76
CA HIS A 20 -21.02 -7.49 0.50
C HIS A 20 -20.39 -6.09 0.41
N ILE A 21 -20.98 -5.15 1.13
CA ILE A 21 -20.44 -3.81 1.37
C ILE A 21 -19.19 -3.99 2.25
N ALA A 22 -18.05 -3.49 1.79
CA ALA A 22 -16.85 -3.38 2.61
C ALA A 22 -17.14 -2.48 3.80
N SER A 23 -17.34 -3.07 4.98
CA SER A 23 -17.36 -2.36 6.25
C SER A 23 -16.42 -3.11 7.18
N LEU A 24 -15.64 -2.37 7.98
CA LEU A 24 -14.76 -2.94 9.00
C LEU A 24 -15.51 -3.91 9.92
N SER A 25 -16.78 -3.61 10.23
CA SER A 25 -17.64 -4.44 11.09
C SER A 25 -18.03 -5.80 10.50
N VAL A 26 -17.79 -6.01 9.20
CA VAL A 26 -18.14 -7.23 8.46
C VAL A 26 -16.89 -8.08 8.17
N LEU A 27 -15.70 -7.56 8.51
CA LEU A 27 -14.46 -8.31 8.37
C LEU A 27 -14.38 -9.46 9.40
N PRO A 28 -13.66 -10.55 9.10
CA PRO A 28 -13.34 -11.56 10.11
C PRO A 28 -12.64 -10.94 11.32
N ASP A 29 -12.82 -11.55 12.49
CA ASP A 29 -12.27 -11.05 13.77
C ASP A 29 -10.74 -10.82 13.70
N THR A 30 -10.01 -11.70 13.03
CA THR A 30 -8.56 -11.56 12.80
C THR A 30 -8.21 -10.25 12.09
N HIS A 31 -8.95 -9.90 11.03
CA HIS A 31 -8.72 -8.64 10.30
C HIS A 31 -9.12 -7.42 11.12
N GLN A 32 -10.18 -7.51 11.94
CA GLN A 32 -10.57 -6.43 12.85
C GLN A 32 -9.52 -6.19 13.95
N MET A 33 -8.96 -7.26 14.51
CA MET A 33 -7.88 -7.17 15.50
C MET A 33 -6.59 -6.61 14.88
N LEU A 34 -6.24 -7.06 13.66
CA LEU A 34 -5.10 -6.53 12.92
C LEU A 34 -5.28 -5.02 12.65
N TYR A 35 -6.46 -4.62 12.17
CA TYR A 35 -6.82 -3.23 11.95
C TYR A 35 -6.56 -2.38 13.20
N LYS A 36 -7.11 -2.82 14.35
CA LYS A 36 -6.96 -2.11 15.62
C LYS A 36 -5.49 -2.01 16.03
N THR A 37 -4.75 -3.12 15.94
CA THR A 37 -3.33 -3.18 16.28
C THR A 37 -2.50 -2.22 15.41
N CYS A 38 -2.73 -2.22 14.10
CA CYS A 38 -2.04 -1.32 13.18
C CYS A 38 -2.40 0.15 13.43
N ARG A 39 -3.67 0.44 13.72
CA ARG A 39 -4.13 1.78 14.05
C ARG A 39 -3.50 2.31 15.34
N ASP A 40 -3.50 1.51 16.39
CA ASP A 40 -2.89 1.87 17.68
C ASP A 40 -1.38 2.07 17.53
N PHE A 41 -0.70 1.22 16.75
CA PHE A 41 0.71 1.39 16.42
C PHE A 41 0.96 2.67 15.60
N ALA A 42 0.13 2.94 14.59
CA ALA A 42 0.27 4.12 13.75
C ALA A 42 0.15 5.42 14.56
N GLU A 43 -0.81 5.51 15.49
CA GLU A 43 -1.00 6.69 16.35
C GLU A 43 0.13 6.87 17.37
N ASN A 44 0.61 5.78 17.98
CA ASN A 44 1.54 5.85 19.10
C ASN A 44 3.02 5.82 18.69
N GLU A 45 3.36 5.15 17.59
CA GLU A 45 4.75 4.85 17.22
C GLU A 45 5.20 5.51 15.91
N LEU A 46 4.27 5.75 14.97
CA LEU A 46 4.61 6.32 13.65
C LEU A 46 4.32 7.82 13.54
N LYS A 47 3.08 8.21 13.82
CA LYS A 47 2.62 9.60 13.69
C LYS A 47 3.46 10.60 14.49
N PRO A 48 3.89 10.32 15.74
CA PRO A 48 4.68 11.27 16.53
C PRO A 48 6.06 11.59 15.92
N ILE A 49 6.63 10.68 15.13
CA ILE A 49 7.96 10.85 14.54
C ILE A 49 7.93 11.27 13.07
N ALA A 50 6.78 11.15 12.39
CA ALA A 50 6.66 11.29 10.95
C ALA A 50 7.19 12.63 10.41
N ALA A 51 7.00 13.73 11.13
CA ALA A 51 7.51 15.04 10.72
C ALA A 51 9.04 15.13 10.86
N LYS A 52 9.59 14.57 11.94
CA LYS A 52 11.03 14.56 12.20
C LYS A 52 11.77 13.74 11.16
N ILE A 53 11.26 12.56 10.82
CA ILE A 53 11.91 11.68 9.84
C ILE A 53 11.88 12.26 8.43
N ASP A 54 10.80 12.94 8.05
CA ASP A 54 10.70 13.59 6.74
C ASP A 54 11.68 14.76 6.66
N LYS A 55 11.62 15.70 7.62
CA LYS A 55 12.48 16.89 7.66
C LYS A 55 13.97 16.54 7.68
N LYS A 56 14.35 15.48 8.40
CA LYS A 56 15.75 15.03 8.54
C LYS A 56 16.14 13.91 7.58
N HIS A 57 15.23 13.46 6.72
CA HIS A 57 15.42 12.35 5.78
C HIS A 57 15.90 11.06 6.46
N LEU A 58 15.41 10.80 7.68
CA LEU A 58 15.87 9.69 8.50
C LEU A 58 15.09 8.42 8.19
N PHE A 59 15.82 7.32 8.07
CA PHE A 59 15.24 5.99 8.02
C PHE A 59 14.68 5.61 9.41
N PRO A 60 13.40 5.22 9.54
CA PRO A 60 12.77 4.95 10.84
C PRO A 60 13.13 3.56 11.40
N LYS A 61 14.43 3.30 11.63
CA LYS A 61 14.97 1.96 11.95
C LYS A 61 14.26 1.29 13.14
N GLU A 62 14.03 2.03 14.21
CA GLU A 62 13.37 1.51 15.42
C GLU A 62 11.93 1.08 15.13
N GLN A 63 11.18 1.91 14.41
CA GLN A 63 9.78 1.62 14.07
C GLN A 63 9.67 0.46 13.11
N ILE A 64 10.60 0.31 12.15
CA ILE A 64 10.64 -0.86 11.28
C ILE A 64 10.90 -2.14 12.07
N LYS A 65 11.77 -2.10 13.10
CA LYS A 65 11.98 -3.25 13.97
C LYS A 65 10.70 -3.61 14.75
N LYS A 66 10.03 -2.62 15.35
CA LYS A 66 8.75 -2.82 16.04
C LYS A 66 7.66 -3.37 15.10
N MET A 67 7.60 -2.89 13.86
CA MET A 67 6.70 -3.44 12.84
C MET A 67 7.00 -4.91 12.54
N GLY A 68 8.27 -5.29 12.51
CA GLY A 68 8.69 -6.69 12.38
C GLY A 68 8.29 -7.54 13.58
N ASP A 69 8.40 -7.02 14.80
CA ASP A 69 7.96 -7.72 16.02
C ASP A 69 6.43 -7.92 16.07
N LEU A 70 5.68 -7.05 15.38
CA LEU A 70 4.23 -7.19 15.14
C LEU A 70 3.88 -8.11 13.96
N GLY A 71 4.88 -8.69 13.28
CA GLY A 71 4.68 -9.54 12.09
C GLY A 71 4.38 -8.79 10.79
N LEU A 72 4.44 -7.45 10.79
CA LEU A 72 4.03 -6.64 9.63
C LEU A 72 5.04 -6.69 8.47
N MET A 73 6.25 -7.17 8.72
CA MET A 73 7.33 -7.27 7.72
C MET A 73 7.35 -8.62 6.98
N GLY A 74 6.37 -9.49 7.21
CA GLY A 74 6.23 -10.81 6.58
C GLY A 74 4.79 -11.33 6.64
N LEU A 75 3.82 -10.48 6.33
CA LEU A 75 2.39 -10.70 6.59
C LEU A 75 1.83 -11.90 5.81
N CYS A 76 2.08 -11.94 4.51
CA CYS A 76 1.61 -13.02 3.64
C CYS A 76 2.59 -14.19 3.51
N ILE A 77 3.63 -14.22 4.33
CA ILE A 77 4.62 -15.28 4.31
C ILE A 77 4.15 -16.43 5.21
N PRO A 78 4.28 -17.70 4.78
CA PRO A 78 3.88 -18.84 5.59
C PRO A 78 4.55 -18.85 6.97
N GLU A 79 3.83 -19.31 7.98
CA GLU A 79 4.34 -19.46 9.35
C GLU A 79 5.59 -20.36 9.42
N ALA A 80 5.65 -21.39 8.57
CA ALA A 80 6.81 -22.28 8.46
C ALA A 80 8.13 -21.56 8.07
N LEU A 81 8.02 -20.35 7.50
CA LEU A 81 9.16 -19.50 7.16
C LEU A 81 9.32 -18.30 8.11
N GLY A 82 8.51 -18.25 9.18
CA GLY A 82 8.51 -17.19 10.20
C GLY A 82 7.61 -15.99 9.90
N GLY A 83 6.77 -16.06 8.86
CA GLY A 83 5.75 -15.04 8.60
C GLY A 83 4.47 -15.26 9.40
N THR A 84 3.43 -14.46 9.16
CA THR A 84 2.15 -14.58 9.88
C THR A 84 1.10 -15.41 9.14
N GLY A 85 1.34 -15.79 7.88
CA GLY A 85 0.40 -16.57 7.07
C GLY A 85 -0.92 -15.88 6.74
N LEU A 86 -1.01 -14.55 6.91
CA LEU A 86 -2.23 -13.78 6.71
C LEU A 86 -2.45 -13.46 5.22
N ASP A 87 -3.70 -13.18 4.86
CA ASP A 87 -4.10 -12.97 3.48
C ASP A 87 -3.75 -11.56 2.94
N THR A 88 -3.97 -11.34 1.64
CA THR A 88 -3.71 -10.05 0.99
C THR A 88 -4.66 -8.97 1.51
N LEU A 89 -5.89 -9.31 1.89
CA LEU A 89 -6.82 -8.35 2.49
C LEU A 89 -6.27 -7.80 3.82
N ALA A 90 -5.74 -8.65 4.68
CA ALA A 90 -5.04 -8.27 5.90
C ALA A 90 -3.84 -7.37 5.59
N TYR A 91 -3.05 -7.70 4.56
CA TYR A 91 -1.94 -6.85 4.10
C TYR A 91 -2.42 -5.47 3.64
N ALA A 92 -3.51 -5.38 2.87
CA ALA A 92 -4.07 -4.11 2.41
C ALA A 92 -4.55 -3.23 3.57
N ILE A 93 -5.23 -3.83 4.56
CA ILE A 93 -5.69 -3.14 5.78
C ILE A 93 -4.52 -2.61 6.60
N ALA A 94 -3.51 -3.45 6.84
CA ALA A 94 -2.32 -3.03 7.58
C ALA A 94 -1.56 -1.92 6.84
N MET A 95 -1.44 -2.03 5.51
CA MET A 95 -0.80 -1.02 4.68
C MET A 95 -1.47 0.35 4.78
N GLU A 96 -2.80 0.38 4.80
CA GLU A 96 -3.57 1.60 4.95
C GLU A 96 -3.28 2.29 6.29
N GLU A 97 -3.40 1.56 7.41
CA GLU A 97 -3.19 2.14 8.74
C GLU A 97 -1.73 2.56 9.00
N ILE A 98 -0.76 1.74 8.58
CA ILE A 98 0.67 2.10 8.71
C ILE A 98 0.98 3.35 7.90
N SER A 99 0.44 3.48 6.68
CA SER A 99 0.69 4.65 5.83
C SER A 99 -0.05 5.90 6.31
N ARG A 100 -1.19 5.73 6.99
CA ARG A 100 -1.90 6.81 7.68
C ARG A 100 -1.05 7.42 8.80
N GLY A 101 -0.29 6.59 9.54
CA GLY A 101 0.68 7.07 10.51
C GLY A 101 1.94 7.66 9.86
N CYS A 102 2.52 6.92 8.90
CA CYS A 102 3.73 7.33 8.18
C CYS A 102 3.83 6.63 6.81
N ALA A 103 3.62 7.40 5.73
CA ALA A 103 3.73 6.89 4.36
C ALA A 103 5.13 6.33 4.01
N ALA A 104 6.19 6.85 4.64
CA ALA A 104 7.55 6.31 4.46
C ALA A 104 7.74 4.92 5.10
N ALA A 105 7.19 4.69 6.29
CA ALA A 105 7.16 3.35 6.89
C ALA A 105 6.28 2.41 6.05
N GLY A 106 5.16 2.92 5.55
CA GLY A 106 4.27 2.21 4.63
C GLY A 106 5.00 1.70 3.39
N VAL A 107 5.73 2.54 2.64
CA VAL A 107 6.45 2.06 1.45
C VAL A 107 7.54 1.04 1.79
N ILE A 108 8.21 1.16 2.95
CA ILE A 108 9.22 0.18 3.39
C ILE A 108 8.56 -1.18 3.63
N MET A 109 7.41 -1.20 4.34
CA MET A 109 6.61 -2.40 4.53
C MET A 109 6.10 -2.96 3.20
N SER A 110 5.72 -2.10 2.27
CA SER A 110 5.24 -2.49 0.95
C SER A 110 6.33 -3.23 0.18
N VAL A 111 7.49 -2.59 -0.04
CA VAL A 111 8.64 -3.18 -0.74
C VAL A 111 9.06 -4.50 -0.11
N GLN A 112 9.09 -4.57 1.21
CA GLN A 112 9.44 -5.81 1.92
C GLN A 112 8.48 -6.95 1.57
N ASN A 113 7.18 -6.74 1.77
CA ASN A 113 6.18 -7.80 1.61
C ASN A 113 5.95 -8.19 0.14
N SER A 114 5.77 -7.20 -0.74
CA SER A 114 5.38 -7.45 -2.13
C SER A 114 6.57 -7.67 -3.05
N LEU A 115 7.56 -6.77 -3.03
CA LEU A 115 8.62 -6.74 -4.04
C LEU A 115 9.82 -7.62 -3.70
N TYR A 116 10.13 -7.78 -2.42
CA TYR A 116 11.22 -8.65 -1.98
C TYR A 116 10.74 -10.05 -1.62
N LEU A 117 9.90 -10.19 -0.58
CA LEU A 117 9.49 -11.50 -0.07
C LEU A 117 8.54 -12.23 -1.04
N GLY A 118 7.63 -11.51 -1.68
CA GLY A 118 6.65 -12.04 -2.63
C GLY A 118 7.24 -12.93 -3.74
N PRO A 119 8.15 -12.43 -4.59
CA PRO A 119 8.74 -13.24 -5.66
C PRO A 119 9.58 -14.41 -5.12
N ILE A 120 10.32 -14.24 -4.01
CA ILE A 120 11.11 -15.32 -3.43
C ILE A 120 10.19 -16.43 -2.91
N ASN A 121 9.10 -16.08 -2.24
CA ASN A 121 8.14 -17.05 -1.73
C ASN A 121 7.47 -17.84 -2.87
N LYS A 122 7.16 -17.16 -3.97
CA LYS A 122 6.46 -17.76 -5.11
C LYS A 122 7.35 -18.58 -6.04
N PHE A 123 8.58 -18.13 -6.31
CA PHE A 123 9.44 -18.67 -7.35
C PHE A 123 10.75 -19.27 -6.83
N GLY A 124 11.06 -19.08 -5.54
CA GLY A 124 12.25 -19.60 -4.92
C GLY A 124 12.19 -21.10 -4.66
N THR A 125 13.35 -21.74 -4.67
CA THR A 125 13.53 -23.10 -4.12
C THR A 125 13.44 -23.07 -2.59
N ASP A 126 13.20 -24.21 -1.95
CA ASP A 126 13.12 -24.27 -0.47
C ASP A 126 14.38 -23.73 0.21
N LYS A 127 15.56 -24.05 -0.35
CA LYS A 127 16.85 -23.50 0.12
C LYS A 127 16.91 -21.98 -0.01
N GLN A 128 16.39 -21.40 -1.10
CA GLN A 128 16.34 -19.96 -1.28
C GLN A 128 15.35 -19.31 -0.31
N LYS A 129 14.19 -19.94 -0.07
CA LYS A 129 13.19 -19.44 0.88
C LYS A 129 13.76 -19.39 2.30
N GLU A 130 14.34 -20.48 2.78
CA GLU A 130 14.96 -20.52 4.11
C GLU A 130 16.07 -19.46 4.25
N LYS A 131 16.92 -19.32 3.23
CA LYS A 131 18.04 -18.37 3.25
C LYS A 131 17.62 -16.90 3.14
N TYR A 132 16.61 -16.58 2.34
CA TYR A 132 16.31 -15.20 1.95
C TYR A 132 14.95 -14.66 2.46
N ILE A 133 14.08 -15.51 3.01
CA ILE A 133 12.81 -15.10 3.64
C ILE A 133 12.95 -15.04 5.15
N THR A 134 13.32 -16.15 5.79
CA THR A 134 13.31 -16.28 7.27
C THR A 134 14.12 -15.19 7.99
N PRO A 135 15.29 -14.72 7.49
CA PRO A 135 16.01 -13.63 8.14
C PRO A 135 15.40 -12.23 7.95
N PHE A 136 14.37 -12.10 7.12
CA PHE A 136 13.82 -10.82 6.65
C PHE A 136 12.40 -10.55 7.17
N VAL A 137 11.67 -11.57 7.62
CA VAL A 137 10.29 -11.41 8.16
C VAL A 137 10.23 -10.61 9.47
N THR A 138 11.35 -10.46 10.19
CA THR A 138 11.43 -9.76 11.49
C THR A 138 11.77 -8.27 11.40
N GLY A 139 11.97 -7.74 10.18
CA GLY A 139 12.39 -6.35 9.96
C GLY A 139 13.82 -6.01 10.36
N GLU A 140 14.61 -6.98 10.88
CA GLU A 140 16.03 -6.79 11.20
C GLU A 140 16.87 -6.61 9.94
N LYS A 141 16.53 -7.36 8.89
CA LYS A 141 17.02 -7.18 7.53
C LYS A 141 15.88 -6.73 6.63
N ILE A 142 16.21 -5.90 5.66
CA ILE A 142 15.25 -5.34 4.72
C ILE A 142 15.73 -5.62 3.31
N GLY A 143 14.82 -6.09 2.47
CA GLY A 143 15.06 -6.35 1.08
C GLY A 143 14.96 -5.10 0.21
N CYS A 144 15.44 -5.23 -1.02
CA CYS A 144 15.23 -4.22 -2.05
C CYS A 144 14.83 -4.91 -3.36
N PHE A 145 14.22 -4.14 -4.25
CA PHE A 145 13.85 -4.60 -5.58
C PHE A 145 14.46 -3.65 -6.61
N ALA A 146 15.34 -4.19 -7.44
CA ALA A 146 16.08 -3.44 -8.44
C ALA A 146 15.63 -3.89 -9.83
N LEU A 147 14.96 -2.99 -10.55
CA LEU A 147 14.44 -3.24 -11.89
C LEU A 147 14.65 -2.02 -12.79
N SER A 148 14.24 -0.83 -12.33
CA SER A 148 14.35 0.39 -13.12
C SER A 148 15.80 0.87 -13.26
N GLU A 149 16.13 1.39 -14.45
CA GLU A 149 17.47 1.91 -14.79
C GLU A 149 17.37 3.32 -15.38
N PRO A 150 18.48 4.11 -15.42
CA PRO A 150 18.53 5.33 -16.21
C PRO A 150 18.15 5.06 -17.67
N GLY A 151 17.01 5.60 -18.12
CA GLY A 151 16.45 5.36 -19.46
C GLY A 151 15.33 4.31 -19.53
N ASN A 152 15.23 3.39 -18.55
CA ASN A 152 14.30 2.25 -18.55
C ASN A 152 13.43 2.25 -17.29
N GLY A 153 12.43 3.14 -17.25
CA GLY A 153 11.44 3.23 -16.18
C GLY A 153 10.17 2.44 -16.52
N SER A 154 9.26 3.06 -17.28
CA SER A 154 8.04 2.41 -17.77
C SER A 154 8.33 1.26 -18.74
N ASP A 155 9.44 1.33 -19.48
CA ASP A 155 9.94 0.26 -20.34
C ASP A 155 10.94 -0.64 -19.58
N ALA A 156 10.46 -1.30 -18.52
CA ALA A 156 11.29 -2.15 -17.67
C ALA A 156 11.85 -3.39 -18.40
N GLY A 157 11.32 -3.74 -19.58
CA GLY A 157 11.80 -4.85 -20.40
C GLY A 157 13.14 -4.57 -21.10
N ALA A 158 13.53 -3.29 -21.20
CA ALA A 158 14.74 -2.84 -21.88
C ALA A 158 15.99 -2.74 -20.97
N ALA A 159 15.93 -3.29 -19.75
CA ALA A 159 17.03 -3.24 -18.78
C ALA A 159 18.35 -3.81 -19.35
N SER A 160 19.46 -3.11 -19.11
CA SER A 160 20.81 -3.34 -19.67
C SER A 160 21.94 -3.35 -18.62
N THR A 161 21.57 -3.14 -17.36
CA THR A 161 22.30 -3.20 -16.08
C THR A 161 23.79 -2.88 -16.12
N THR A 162 24.09 -1.62 -15.81
CA THR A 162 25.19 -1.23 -14.92
C THR A 162 24.59 -0.31 -13.87
N ALA A 163 25.20 -0.23 -12.71
CA ALA A 163 24.65 0.48 -11.56
C ALA A 163 25.87 1.06 -10.78
N LYS A 164 25.90 2.21 -9.98
CA LYS A 164 26.75 2.62 -8.76
C LYS A 164 25.98 2.84 -7.45
N ALA A 165 26.46 2.45 -6.24
CA ALA A 165 25.86 2.90 -4.97
C ALA A 165 26.03 4.42 -4.85
N SER A 166 24.94 5.17 -4.99
CA SER A 166 24.95 6.62 -5.02
C SER A 166 24.46 7.25 -3.70
N LYS A 167 24.64 8.56 -3.58
CA LYS A 167 24.04 9.35 -2.52
C LYS A 167 22.53 9.16 -2.54
N LYS A 168 21.89 9.07 -1.36
CA LYS A 168 20.43 9.01 -1.24
C LYS A 168 19.80 10.14 -2.07
N GLU A 169 18.81 9.80 -2.88
CA GLU A 169 18.08 10.75 -3.70
C GLU A 169 17.39 11.81 -2.84
N ASP A 170 17.52 13.09 -3.24
CA ASP A 170 16.78 14.19 -2.63
C ASP A 170 15.38 14.27 -3.27
N LYS A 171 14.40 13.68 -2.58
CA LYS A 171 13.03 13.51 -3.07
C LYS A 171 12.10 14.61 -2.57
N LEU A 172 11.06 14.89 -3.36
CA LEU A 172 9.92 15.73 -2.95
C LEU A 172 9.27 15.22 -1.66
N GLY A 173 8.84 13.95 -1.66
CA GLY A 173 8.15 13.30 -0.54
C GLY A 173 8.76 11.93 -0.23
N ILE A 174 8.17 11.26 0.76
CA ILE A 174 8.57 9.93 1.23
C ILE A 174 10.06 9.93 1.64
N ARG A 175 10.50 11.03 2.28
CA ARG A 175 11.93 11.30 2.54
C ARG A 175 12.52 10.37 3.60
N GLY A 176 11.68 9.75 4.43
CA GLY A 176 12.08 8.71 5.37
C GLY A 176 12.45 7.38 4.71
N SER A 177 12.00 7.13 3.47
CA SER A 177 12.41 5.95 2.71
C SER A 177 13.72 6.22 1.95
N SER A 178 14.63 5.26 1.98
CA SER A 178 15.90 5.34 1.24
C SER A 178 15.66 4.97 -0.22
N THR A 179 16.23 5.77 -1.12
CA THR A 179 16.21 5.53 -2.57
C THR A 179 17.60 5.86 -3.08
N CYS A 180 18.20 4.94 -3.82
CA CYS A 180 19.55 5.08 -4.35
C CYS A 180 19.66 4.27 -5.64
N SER A 181 20.64 4.63 -6.47
CA SER A 181 21.15 3.73 -7.48
C SER A 181 21.97 2.62 -6.79
N LEU A 182 21.93 1.39 -7.30
CA LEU A 182 22.83 0.30 -6.88
C LEU A 182 24.06 0.25 -7.78
N ILE A 183 25.18 -0.44 -7.44
CA ILE A 183 26.25 -0.87 -8.41
C ILE A 183 26.28 -2.34 -8.69
N PHE A 184 26.61 -2.71 -9.92
CA PHE A 184 27.13 -4.04 -10.22
C PHE A 184 28.29 -3.91 -11.24
N GLU A 185 29.53 -3.93 -10.75
CA GLU A 185 30.77 -4.01 -11.55
C GLU A 185 31.41 -5.38 -11.25
N ASP A 186 31.55 -6.24 -12.26
CA ASP A 186 32.08 -7.61 -12.14
C ASP A 186 31.48 -8.42 -10.96
N CYS A 187 30.21 -8.18 -10.66
CA CYS A 187 29.52 -8.79 -9.52
C CYS A 187 29.26 -10.27 -9.79
N GLN A 188 29.97 -11.15 -9.10
CA GLN A 188 29.77 -12.59 -9.20
C GLN A 188 28.55 -13.02 -8.38
N VAL A 189 27.55 -13.56 -9.06
CA VAL A 189 26.34 -14.11 -8.44
C VAL A 189 26.37 -15.64 -8.58
N PRO A 190 26.30 -16.41 -7.48
CA PRO A 190 26.21 -17.86 -7.56
C PRO A 190 25.04 -18.31 -8.42
N ARG A 191 25.21 -19.35 -9.22
CA ARG A 191 24.13 -19.88 -10.08
C ARG A 191 22.88 -20.25 -9.28
N ASP A 192 23.06 -20.75 -8.06
CA ASP A 192 21.97 -21.11 -7.14
C ASP A 192 21.20 -19.89 -6.57
N ASN A 193 21.67 -18.67 -6.83
CA ASN A 193 20.94 -17.44 -6.49
C ASN A 193 20.02 -16.97 -7.63
N VAL A 194 20.02 -17.62 -8.80
CA VAL A 194 19.04 -17.33 -9.85
C VAL A 194 17.65 -17.74 -9.34
N LEU A 195 16.72 -16.79 -9.36
CA LEU A 195 15.34 -17.03 -8.95
C LEU A 195 14.57 -17.64 -10.13
N SER A 196 14.13 -18.90 -10.00
CA SER A 196 13.52 -19.69 -11.08
C SER A 196 14.51 -19.97 -12.24
N GLU A 197 14.00 -20.05 -13.46
CA GLU A 197 14.77 -20.39 -14.67
C GLU A 197 15.23 -19.13 -15.43
N PRO A 198 16.43 -19.15 -16.06
CA PRO A 198 16.87 -18.08 -16.95
C PRO A 198 15.82 -17.76 -18.03
N GLY A 199 15.52 -16.48 -18.23
CA GLY A 199 14.48 -16.00 -19.15
C GLY A 199 13.12 -15.72 -18.48
N MET A 200 12.88 -16.20 -17.26
CA MET A 200 11.62 -15.94 -16.53
C MET A 200 11.54 -14.58 -15.85
N GLY A 201 12.64 -13.82 -15.81
CA GLY A 201 12.78 -12.58 -15.02
C GLY A 201 11.69 -11.53 -15.30
N PHE A 202 11.39 -11.25 -16.58
CA PHE A 202 10.35 -10.27 -16.92
C PHE A 202 8.96 -10.71 -16.44
N LYS A 203 8.61 -11.99 -16.61
CA LYS A 203 7.34 -12.55 -16.15
C LYS A 203 7.23 -12.48 -14.63
N ILE A 204 8.30 -12.81 -13.91
CA ILE A 204 8.36 -12.68 -12.44
C ILE A 204 8.15 -11.22 -12.05
N ALA A 205 8.86 -10.27 -12.68
CA ALA A 205 8.70 -8.85 -12.40
C ALA A 205 7.26 -8.38 -12.59
N MET A 206 6.61 -8.72 -13.71
CA MET A 206 5.22 -8.33 -13.98
C MET A 206 4.24 -8.92 -12.96
N MET A 207 4.40 -10.21 -12.60
CA MET A 207 3.56 -10.85 -11.58
C MET A 207 3.77 -10.25 -10.18
N THR A 208 4.99 -9.83 -9.87
CA THR A 208 5.32 -9.12 -8.62
C THR A 208 4.68 -7.74 -8.58
N LEU A 209 4.74 -6.97 -9.67
CA LEU A 209 4.10 -5.64 -9.76
C LEU A 209 2.57 -5.71 -9.62
N ASP A 210 1.91 -6.77 -10.13
CA ASP A 210 0.47 -6.95 -9.93
C ASP A 210 0.09 -7.02 -8.44
N SER A 211 0.89 -7.74 -7.64
CA SER A 211 0.73 -7.74 -6.18
C SER A 211 1.17 -6.43 -5.52
N GLY A 212 2.24 -5.80 -6.02
CA GLY A 212 2.76 -4.52 -5.54
C GLY A 212 1.75 -3.38 -5.64
N ARG A 213 0.97 -3.34 -6.72
CA ARG A 213 -0.13 -2.38 -6.93
C ARG A 213 -1.15 -2.35 -5.79
N ILE A 214 -1.47 -3.49 -5.17
CA ILE A 214 -2.38 -3.54 -4.01
C ILE A 214 -1.73 -2.88 -2.79
N GLY A 215 -0.44 -3.12 -2.57
CA GLY A 215 0.33 -2.48 -1.48
C GLY A 215 0.39 -0.97 -1.64
N ILE A 216 0.65 -0.49 -2.86
CA ILE A 216 0.62 0.93 -3.18
C ILE A 216 -0.78 1.54 -3.03
N ALA A 217 -1.83 0.82 -3.44
CA ALA A 217 -3.20 1.27 -3.23
C ALA A 217 -3.48 1.47 -1.74
N GLY A 218 -3.11 0.50 -0.89
CA GLY A 218 -3.17 0.63 0.57
C GLY A 218 -2.39 1.84 1.09
N GLN A 219 -1.16 2.06 0.60
CA GLN A 219 -0.38 3.24 0.98
C GLN A 219 -1.07 4.56 0.64
N ALA A 220 -1.62 4.66 -0.57
CA ALA A 220 -2.32 5.85 -1.05
C ALA A 220 -3.60 6.10 -0.23
N LEU A 221 -4.35 5.04 0.12
CA LEU A 221 -5.52 5.14 1.01
C LEU A 221 -5.12 5.69 2.39
N GLY A 222 -4.00 5.24 2.95
CA GLY A 222 -3.50 5.76 4.23
C GLY A 222 -3.18 7.26 4.18
N ILE A 223 -2.52 7.72 3.11
CA ILE A 223 -2.24 9.15 2.88
C ILE A 223 -3.54 9.94 2.74
N ALA A 224 -4.50 9.43 1.99
CA ALA A 224 -5.81 10.04 1.79
C ALA A 224 -6.59 10.16 3.10
N GLN A 225 -6.62 9.10 3.91
CA GLN A 225 -7.27 9.08 5.23
C GLN A 225 -6.60 10.06 6.20
N ALA A 226 -5.27 10.10 6.26
CA ALA A 226 -4.54 11.07 7.09
C ALA A 226 -4.83 12.52 6.67
N SER A 227 -4.95 12.77 5.37
CA SER A 227 -5.32 14.08 4.83
C SER A 227 -6.75 14.48 5.21
N LEU A 228 -7.70 13.54 5.13
CA LEU A 228 -9.09 13.76 5.55
C LEU A 228 -9.20 14.02 7.05
N ASP A 229 -8.55 13.20 7.87
CA ASP A 229 -8.53 13.36 9.33
C ASP A 229 -7.97 14.74 9.72
N CYS A 230 -6.85 15.15 9.10
CA CYS A 230 -6.24 16.46 9.33
C CYS A 230 -7.16 17.62 8.91
N ALA A 231 -7.82 17.50 7.77
CA ALA A 231 -8.75 18.51 7.27
C ALA A 231 -9.97 18.68 8.19
N ILE A 232 -10.58 17.58 8.62
CA ILE A 232 -11.74 17.58 9.53
C ILE A 232 -11.37 18.18 10.89
N ASP A 233 -10.26 17.72 11.49
CA ASP A 233 -9.81 18.21 12.80
C ASP A 233 -9.54 19.72 12.78
N TYR A 234 -8.83 20.21 11.76
CA TYR A 234 -8.57 21.64 11.60
C TYR A 234 -9.86 22.42 11.34
N ALA A 235 -10.72 21.93 10.43
CA ALA A 235 -11.96 22.60 10.09
C ALA A 235 -12.91 22.75 11.28
N ALA A 236 -12.95 21.76 12.17
CA ALA A 236 -13.76 21.81 13.39
C ALA A 236 -13.28 22.89 14.36
N LYS A 237 -11.96 23.06 14.49
CA LYS A 237 -11.33 23.99 15.45
C LYS A 237 -11.25 25.42 14.93
N ARG A 238 -11.00 25.62 13.63
CA ARG A 238 -10.77 26.93 13.04
C ARG A 238 -12.05 27.77 12.96
N GLN A 239 -12.00 28.98 13.49
CA GLN A 239 -13.07 29.97 13.38
C GLN A 239 -12.82 30.95 12.22
N ALA A 240 -13.86 31.25 11.45
CA ALA A 240 -13.93 32.35 10.49
C ALA A 240 -15.39 32.77 10.27
N PHE A 241 -15.62 34.05 9.93
CA PHE A 241 -16.98 34.57 9.70
C PHE A 241 -17.96 34.26 10.85
N GLY A 242 -17.48 34.35 12.11
CA GLY A 242 -18.28 34.13 13.31
C GLY A 242 -18.63 32.67 13.62
N GLN A 243 -18.07 31.69 12.92
CA GLN A 243 -18.32 30.27 13.19
C GLN A 243 -17.15 29.35 12.84
N SER A 244 -17.23 28.09 13.26
CA SER A 244 -16.30 27.04 12.83
C SER A 244 -16.42 26.82 11.33
N ILE A 245 -15.28 26.71 10.63
CA ILE A 245 -15.28 26.59 9.16
C ILE A 245 -15.90 25.25 8.70
N ILE A 246 -15.96 24.22 9.56
CA ILE A 246 -16.66 22.96 9.24
C ILE A 246 -18.17 23.15 9.00
N LYS A 247 -18.75 24.27 9.46
CA LYS A 247 -20.17 24.61 9.23
C LYS A 247 -20.40 25.30 7.89
N LEU A 248 -19.34 25.71 7.18
CA LEU A 248 -19.45 26.34 5.87
C LEU A 248 -19.74 25.26 4.81
N GLN A 249 -20.79 25.46 4.01
CA GLN A 249 -21.22 24.50 2.98
C GLN A 249 -20.10 24.13 2.00
N THR A 250 -19.26 25.10 1.62
CA THR A 250 -18.12 24.86 0.72
C THR A 250 -17.04 23.96 1.33
N ILE A 251 -16.87 23.97 2.65
CA ILE A 251 -15.95 23.06 3.37
C ILE A 251 -16.58 21.67 3.48
N GLN A 252 -17.88 21.60 3.78
CA GLN A 252 -18.63 20.33 3.83
C GLN A 252 -18.62 19.60 2.49
N GLN A 253 -18.76 20.32 1.36
CA GLN A 253 -18.64 19.77 0.01
C GLN A 253 -17.27 19.10 -0.21
N LYS A 254 -16.18 19.78 0.17
CA LYS A 254 -14.83 19.21 0.05
C LYS A 254 -14.66 17.95 0.89
N ILE A 255 -15.11 17.97 2.14
CA ILE A 255 -15.06 16.80 3.04
C ILE A 255 -15.87 15.64 2.46
N ALA A 256 -17.06 15.91 1.91
CA ALA A 256 -17.90 14.90 1.27
C ALA A 256 -17.21 14.27 0.04
N ASP A 257 -16.61 15.09 -0.83
CA ASP A 257 -15.88 14.60 -2.02
C ASP A 257 -14.65 13.77 -1.64
N MET A 258 -13.90 14.21 -0.62
CA MET A 258 -12.75 13.48 -0.09
C MET A 258 -13.18 12.11 0.46
N ALA A 259 -14.22 12.06 1.28
CA ALA A 259 -14.74 10.83 1.86
C ALA A 259 -15.28 9.87 0.79
N LEU A 260 -16.04 10.38 -0.18
CA LEU A 260 -16.60 9.57 -1.26
C LEU A 260 -15.51 8.89 -2.10
N ARG A 261 -14.48 9.65 -2.49
CA ARG A 261 -13.35 9.12 -3.26
C ARG A 261 -12.57 8.08 -2.45
N LEU A 262 -12.32 8.37 -1.17
CA LEU A 262 -11.62 7.48 -0.26
C LEU A 262 -12.33 6.13 -0.11
N GLU A 263 -13.62 6.13 0.21
CA GLU A 263 -14.40 4.88 0.34
C GLU A 263 -14.47 4.12 -0.98
N SER A 264 -14.63 4.81 -2.11
CA SER A 264 -14.66 4.18 -3.44
C SER A 264 -13.35 3.48 -3.77
N SER A 265 -12.20 4.14 -3.49
CA SER A 265 -10.88 3.56 -3.72
C SER A 265 -10.58 2.41 -2.75
N ARG A 266 -11.06 2.49 -1.50
CA ARG A 266 -10.92 1.42 -0.51
C ARG A 266 -11.63 0.14 -0.94
N LEU A 267 -12.86 0.29 -1.42
CA LEU A 267 -13.65 -0.80 -1.99
C LEU A 267 -12.93 -1.51 -3.16
N LEU A 268 -12.35 -0.73 -4.09
CA LEU A 268 -11.58 -1.30 -5.21
C LEU A 268 -10.35 -2.06 -4.72
N THR A 269 -9.66 -1.53 -3.73
CA THR A 269 -8.45 -2.14 -3.15
C THR A 269 -8.77 -3.46 -2.46
N TRP A 270 -9.82 -3.50 -1.63
CA TRP A 270 -10.23 -4.73 -0.95
C TRP A 270 -10.74 -5.77 -1.94
N ARG A 271 -11.44 -5.36 -2.99
CA ARG A 271 -11.85 -6.26 -4.08
C ARG A 271 -10.64 -6.90 -4.76
N ALA A 272 -9.61 -6.13 -5.09
CA ALA A 272 -8.40 -6.66 -5.72
C ALA A 272 -7.69 -7.67 -4.80
N ALA A 273 -7.60 -7.35 -3.50
CA ALA A 273 -7.03 -8.24 -2.49
C ALA A 273 -7.81 -9.55 -2.37
N GLN A 274 -9.14 -9.49 -2.25
CA GLN A 274 -10.00 -10.67 -2.17
C GLN A 274 -9.93 -11.54 -3.43
N LEU A 275 -9.84 -10.94 -4.62
CA LEU A 275 -9.67 -11.73 -5.85
C LEU A 275 -8.35 -12.50 -5.84
N LYS A 276 -7.26 -11.86 -5.40
CA LYS A 276 -5.96 -12.53 -5.24
C LYS A 276 -6.03 -13.66 -4.21
N ASP A 277 -6.66 -13.42 -3.07
CA ASP A 277 -6.76 -14.42 -1.99
C ASP A 277 -7.62 -15.64 -2.37
N ASN A 278 -8.50 -15.48 -3.36
CA ASN A 278 -9.34 -16.56 -3.90
C ASN A 278 -8.80 -17.14 -5.23
N ASP A 279 -7.51 -16.94 -5.53
CA ASP A 279 -6.83 -17.41 -6.74
C ASP A 279 -7.54 -17.03 -8.05
N LYS A 280 -8.20 -15.86 -8.08
CA LYS A 280 -8.82 -15.30 -9.28
C LYS A 280 -7.86 -14.35 -9.99
N SER A 281 -8.07 -14.16 -11.29
CA SER A 281 -7.37 -13.10 -12.02
C SER A 281 -7.73 -11.75 -11.38
N TYR A 282 -6.70 -10.93 -11.11
CA TYR A 282 -6.85 -9.67 -10.40
C TYR A 282 -6.00 -8.55 -11.00
N THR A 283 -5.30 -8.77 -12.12
CA THR A 283 -4.41 -7.79 -12.76
C THR A 283 -5.13 -6.47 -13.08
N LYS A 284 -6.34 -6.57 -13.65
CA LYS A 284 -7.19 -5.41 -13.97
C LYS A 284 -7.63 -4.69 -12.70
N GLU A 285 -8.14 -5.43 -11.72
CA GLU A 285 -8.63 -4.87 -10.45
C GLU A 285 -7.51 -4.23 -9.62
N ALA A 286 -6.31 -4.81 -9.59
CA ALA A 286 -5.15 -4.21 -8.95
C ALA A 286 -4.74 -2.90 -9.62
N ALA A 287 -4.75 -2.84 -10.97
CA ALA A 287 -4.49 -1.60 -11.70
C ALA A 287 -5.56 -0.53 -11.43
N MET A 288 -6.84 -0.91 -11.40
CA MET A 288 -7.95 -0.02 -11.03
C MET A 288 -7.82 0.50 -9.60
N ALA A 289 -7.51 -0.38 -8.64
CA ALA A 289 -7.30 -0.03 -7.24
C ALA A 289 -6.13 0.97 -7.08
N LYS A 290 -4.97 0.67 -7.66
CA LYS A 290 -3.79 1.55 -7.59
C LYS A 290 -4.06 2.90 -8.23
N LEU A 291 -4.64 2.92 -9.43
CA LEU A 291 -4.98 4.15 -10.13
C LEU A 291 -5.94 5.01 -9.31
N SER A 292 -7.07 4.43 -8.88
CA SER A 292 -8.08 5.13 -8.11
C SER A 292 -7.53 5.65 -6.78
N ALA A 293 -6.84 4.81 -6.01
CA ALA A 293 -6.32 5.18 -4.70
C ALA A 293 -5.23 6.27 -4.80
N SER A 294 -4.33 6.19 -5.78
CA SER A 294 -3.28 7.20 -5.98
C SER A 294 -3.84 8.58 -6.33
N GLU A 295 -4.79 8.66 -7.28
CA GLU A 295 -5.44 9.93 -7.63
C GLU A 295 -6.32 10.46 -6.48
N THR A 296 -6.93 9.57 -5.69
CA THR A 296 -7.64 9.92 -4.46
C THR A 296 -6.70 10.50 -3.41
N ALA A 297 -5.51 9.94 -3.21
CA ALA A 297 -4.51 10.48 -2.29
C ALA A 297 -4.08 11.89 -2.66
N THR A 298 -3.77 12.12 -3.95
CA THR A 298 -3.43 13.46 -4.45
C THR A 298 -4.59 14.44 -4.26
N PHE A 299 -5.81 14.04 -4.59
CA PHE A 299 -7.00 14.87 -4.41
C PHE A 299 -7.23 15.24 -2.94
N CYS A 300 -7.21 14.26 -2.03
CA CYS A 300 -7.44 14.48 -0.61
C CYS A 300 -6.33 15.33 0.02
N ALA A 301 -5.07 15.08 -0.31
CA ALA A 301 -3.97 15.89 0.19
C ALA A 301 -4.04 17.34 -0.32
N HIS A 302 -4.42 17.53 -1.59
CA HIS A 302 -4.65 18.86 -2.15
C HIS A 302 -5.79 19.61 -1.46
N GLN A 303 -6.95 18.96 -1.28
CA GLN A 303 -8.07 19.57 -0.56
C GLN A 303 -7.77 19.83 0.91
N CYS A 304 -6.95 18.99 1.55
CA CYS A 304 -6.48 19.21 2.91
C CYS A 304 -5.73 20.55 3.02
N ILE A 305 -4.75 20.80 2.14
CA ILE A 305 -4.07 22.10 2.08
C ILE A 305 -5.07 23.24 1.87
N GLN A 306 -6.01 23.07 0.93
CA GLN A 306 -7.00 24.10 0.62
C GLN A 306 -7.91 24.44 1.83
N ILE A 307 -8.31 23.44 2.62
CA ILE A 307 -9.13 23.62 3.83
C ILE A 307 -8.32 24.30 4.94
N LEU A 308 -7.05 23.95 5.09
CA LEU A 308 -6.17 24.56 6.08
C LEU A 308 -5.77 26.00 5.71
N GLY A 309 -5.87 26.36 4.42
CA GLY A 309 -5.46 27.66 3.90
C GLY A 309 -3.95 27.85 4.04
N GLY A 310 -3.50 29.04 4.46
CA GLY A 310 -2.08 29.31 4.67
C GLY A 310 -1.40 28.34 5.65
N MET A 311 -2.13 27.82 6.63
CA MET A 311 -1.61 26.81 7.56
C MET A 311 -1.31 25.47 6.87
N GLY A 312 -1.97 25.17 5.76
CA GLY A 312 -1.71 23.95 4.98
C GLY A 312 -0.41 24.01 4.19
N TYR A 313 0.17 25.21 4.02
CA TYR A 313 1.38 25.43 3.25
C TYR A 313 2.66 25.48 4.11
N VAL A 314 2.52 25.61 5.43
CA VAL A 314 3.66 25.66 6.36
C VAL A 314 3.98 24.26 6.90
N SER A 315 5.28 23.99 7.09
CA SER A 315 5.79 22.69 7.54
C SER A 315 5.45 22.32 8.99
N ASP A 316 4.82 23.23 9.73
CA ASP A 316 4.35 22.97 11.10
C ASP A 316 3.08 22.11 11.11
N MET A 317 2.34 22.09 9.98
CA MET A 317 1.18 21.23 9.79
C MET A 317 1.53 20.03 8.92
N PRO A 318 0.96 18.85 9.17
CA PRO A 318 1.29 17.64 8.41
C PRO A 318 0.74 17.65 6.97
N ALA A 319 -0.18 18.55 6.62
CA ALA A 319 -0.84 18.60 5.33
C ALA A 319 0.12 18.75 4.14
N GLU A 320 1.15 19.59 4.27
CA GLU A 320 2.14 19.77 3.20
C GLU A 320 2.93 18.47 2.93
N ARG A 321 3.27 17.73 4.00
CA ARG A 321 3.94 16.43 3.88
C ARG A 321 3.04 15.43 3.19
N HIS A 322 1.76 15.34 3.56
CA HIS A 322 0.80 14.47 2.89
C HIS A 322 0.71 14.74 1.39
N TYR A 323 0.74 16.02 0.99
CA TYR A 323 0.72 16.41 -0.43
C TYR A 323 1.99 15.96 -1.17
N ARG A 324 3.17 16.18 -0.58
CA ARG A 324 4.44 15.71 -1.17
C ARG A 324 4.50 14.18 -1.26
N ASP A 325 4.03 13.50 -0.22
CA ASP A 325 4.01 12.03 -0.11
C ASP A 325 3.02 11.41 -1.11
N ALA A 326 1.84 12.00 -1.31
CA ALA A 326 0.85 11.51 -2.25
C ALA A 326 1.37 11.46 -3.70
N ARG A 327 2.21 12.44 -4.08
CA ARG A 327 2.63 12.61 -5.48
C ARG A 327 3.31 11.38 -6.07
N ILE A 328 4.12 10.67 -5.29
CA ILE A 328 4.86 9.52 -5.81
C ILE A 328 3.95 8.33 -6.12
N THR A 329 2.75 8.29 -5.51
CA THR A 329 1.83 7.15 -5.63
C THR A 329 1.30 6.95 -7.04
N GLU A 330 1.24 8.01 -7.84
CA GLU A 330 0.85 7.98 -9.25
C GLU A 330 2.00 7.57 -10.19
N ILE A 331 3.23 7.46 -9.70
CA ILE A 331 4.43 7.26 -10.52
C ILE A 331 5.00 5.84 -10.39
N TYR A 332 5.37 5.42 -9.18
CA TYR A 332 5.98 4.10 -8.99
C TYR A 332 4.98 2.96 -9.24
N GLU A 333 5.47 1.73 -9.35
CA GLU A 333 4.63 0.54 -9.59
C GLU A 333 3.75 0.67 -10.85
N GLY A 334 4.27 1.42 -11.83
CA GLY A 334 3.63 1.83 -13.07
C GLY A 334 2.88 3.15 -12.94
N THR A 335 3.15 4.10 -13.83
CA THR A 335 2.47 5.40 -13.82
C THR A 335 0.96 5.27 -14.01
N SER A 336 0.21 6.31 -13.69
CA SER A 336 -1.25 6.35 -13.93
C SER A 336 -1.62 6.06 -15.39
N GLU A 337 -0.78 6.42 -16.36
CA GLU A 337 -0.97 6.09 -17.78
C GLU A 337 -0.76 4.58 -18.03
N ILE A 338 0.28 4.00 -17.44
CA ILE A 338 0.52 2.55 -17.52
C ILE A 338 -0.64 1.78 -16.90
N GLN A 339 -1.20 2.23 -15.77
CA GLN A 339 -2.38 1.57 -15.19
C GLN A 339 -3.57 1.61 -16.16
N ARG A 340 -3.81 2.74 -16.82
CA ARG A 340 -4.87 2.86 -17.84
C ARG A 340 -4.65 1.89 -19.00
N LEU A 341 -3.41 1.71 -19.46
CA LEU A 341 -3.09 0.73 -20.50
C LEU A 341 -3.32 -0.71 -20.02
N VAL A 342 -2.94 -1.04 -18.79
CA VAL A 342 -3.21 -2.38 -18.20
C VAL A 342 -4.73 -2.64 -18.13
N ILE A 343 -5.50 -1.66 -17.68
CA ILE A 343 -6.97 -1.77 -17.60
C ILE A 343 -7.56 -1.96 -18.99
N ALA A 344 -7.21 -1.09 -19.94
CA ALA A 344 -7.69 -1.16 -21.32
C ALA A 344 -7.32 -2.49 -21.98
N GLY A 345 -6.07 -2.94 -21.84
CA GLY A 345 -5.60 -4.20 -22.42
C GLY A 345 -6.30 -5.44 -21.85
N ASN A 346 -6.69 -5.43 -20.57
CA ASN A 346 -7.49 -6.52 -19.99
C ASN A 346 -8.94 -6.48 -20.48
N LEU A 347 -9.55 -5.28 -20.57
CA LEU A 347 -10.91 -5.14 -21.10
C LEU A 347 -10.99 -5.60 -22.56
N ILE A 348 -10.07 -5.16 -23.42
CA ILE A 348 -10.03 -5.57 -24.84
C ILE A 348 -10.02 -7.11 -24.96
N LYS A 349 -9.19 -7.79 -24.15
CA LYS A 349 -9.15 -9.26 -24.09
C LYS A 349 -10.46 -9.89 -23.61
N GLU A 350 -11.12 -9.31 -22.60
CA GLU A 350 -12.41 -9.80 -22.08
C GLU A 350 -13.51 -9.74 -23.15
N TYR A 351 -13.47 -8.73 -24.02
CA TYR A 351 -14.39 -8.59 -25.15
C TYR A 351 -13.93 -9.31 -26.44
N SER A 352 -12.81 -10.05 -26.40
CA SER A 352 -12.23 -10.75 -27.56
C SER A 352 -11.96 -9.84 -28.77
N LEU A 353 -11.57 -8.58 -28.51
CA LEU A 353 -11.23 -7.59 -29.54
C LEU A 353 -9.72 -7.49 -29.79
#